data_AF-A0A8T3A3Q1-F1
#
_entry.id   AF-A0A8T3A3Q1-F1
#
_cell.length_a   1.000
_cell.length_b   1.000
_cell.length_c   1.000
_cell.angle_alpha   90.00
_cell.angle_beta   90.00
_cell.angle_gamma   90.00
#
_symmetry.space_group_name_H-M   'P 1'
#
loop_
_entity.id
_entity.type
_entity.pdbx_description
1 polymer ?
#
loop_
_entity_poly.entity_id
_entity_poly.type
_entity_poly.pdbx_seq_one_letter_code
_entity_poly.pdbx_strand_id
1 'polypeptide(L)'
;MAQIQKKMSIRFARSLSFPLPTTAKSRSAFHHRSLTLPPRLHPIVAQIDTDIQSLRSWQQNPNSSSWIADGLSRIDHLHSSFSDLLNHPQSQTPLRLRRSIWADRLLEDSLRFADAHGCFRSAIIALHDHLSAARAAVRRRDDSALASASREQKKTEKQLLRLAADARSIGRSGLALSAADAELAGVAHEVTVATAAASAAVFAGIAMLASAAVAGLSGAGLSPKCVVGTMLWRSAAFKKRVEEEGERWREKAMEKMEAVEKSISESEVWSHRVFRRMLNTRVFLLNAQTPILENEIFLR
;
A
#
# COMPACT_ATOMS: atom_id res chain seq x y z
N MET A 1 -51.32 18.18 -27.71
CA MET A 1 -52.63 18.41 -27.06
C MET A 1 -53.46 17.14 -27.18
N ALA A 2 -53.83 16.58 -26.02
CA ALA A 2 -54.89 15.59 -25.72
C ALA A 2 -55.06 14.36 -26.65
N GLN A 3 -54.66 13.17 -26.19
CA GLN A 3 -55.48 12.17 -25.46
C GLN A 3 -56.48 11.42 -26.35
N ILE A 4 -56.49 10.09 -26.25
CA ILE A 4 -57.67 9.29 -25.82
C ILE A 4 -57.25 7.82 -25.78
N GLN A 5 -57.29 7.26 -24.57
CA GLN A 5 -57.35 5.84 -24.30
C GLN A 5 -58.75 5.30 -24.63
N LYS A 6 -58.85 4.08 -25.16
CA LYS A 6 -60.07 3.28 -25.01
C LYS A 6 -59.73 1.82 -24.76
N LYS A 7 -60.00 1.43 -23.52
CA LYS A 7 -60.05 0.08 -22.96
C LYS A 7 -61.36 -0.56 -23.43
N MET A 8 -61.32 -1.77 -23.98
CA MET A 8 -62.49 -2.66 -23.98
C MET A 8 -62.08 -4.09 -23.66
N SER A 9 -62.79 -4.61 -22.66
CA SER A 9 -62.74 -5.95 -22.09
C SER A 9 -63.64 -6.87 -22.92
N ILE A 10 -63.22 -8.12 -23.15
CA ILE A 10 -64.15 -9.20 -23.48
C ILE A 10 -63.83 -10.39 -22.59
N ARG A 11 -64.87 -10.87 -21.89
CA ARG A 11 -64.87 -12.00 -20.95
C ARG A 11 -65.38 -13.26 -21.64
N PHE A 12 -64.80 -14.39 -21.22
CA PHE A 12 -65.37 -15.74 -21.04
C PHE A 12 -66.07 -16.46 -22.21
N ALA A 13 -65.49 -17.61 -22.59
CA ALA A 13 -66.24 -18.87 -22.74
C ALA A 13 -65.31 -20.07 -22.48
N ARG A 14 -65.78 -21.00 -21.64
CA ARG A 14 -65.17 -22.30 -21.32
C ARG A 14 -65.66 -23.36 -22.29
N SER A 15 -64.83 -24.32 -22.72
CA SER A 15 -65.21 -25.74 -22.82
C SER A 15 -64.05 -26.69 -23.19
N LEU A 16 -63.83 -27.71 -22.33
CA LEU A 16 -63.57 -29.14 -22.63
C LEU A 16 -62.20 -29.47 -23.30
N SER A 17 -61.31 -30.37 -22.87
CA SER A 17 -61.38 -31.67 -22.15
C SER A 17 -59.96 -32.11 -21.65
N PHE A 18 -59.89 -33.03 -20.67
CA PHE A 18 -58.69 -33.75 -20.12
C PHE A 18 -58.07 -34.77 -21.14
N PRO A 19 -56.83 -35.33 -21.01
CA PRO A 19 -56.10 -35.69 -19.76
C PRO A 19 -54.56 -35.41 -19.68
N LEU A 20 -54.03 -35.52 -18.45
CA LEU A 20 -52.62 -35.39 -17.99
C LEU A 20 -51.75 -36.58 -18.47
N PRO A 21 -50.43 -36.42 -18.76
CA PRO A 21 -49.41 -36.69 -17.73
C PRO A 21 -48.33 -35.58 -17.62
N THR A 22 -47.84 -35.44 -16.40
CA THR A 22 -46.79 -34.56 -15.93
C THR A 22 -45.49 -34.65 -16.73
N THR A 23 -45.11 -33.57 -17.41
CA THR A 23 -43.70 -33.27 -17.67
C THR A 23 -43.38 -31.96 -16.97
N ALA A 24 -42.90 -32.07 -15.73
CA ALA A 24 -42.27 -30.96 -15.04
C ALA A 24 -41.05 -30.55 -15.87
N LYS A 25 -41.23 -29.57 -16.77
CA LYS A 25 -40.12 -28.75 -17.23
C LYS A 25 -39.64 -28.01 -16.00
N SER A 26 -38.65 -28.60 -15.33
CA SER A 26 -37.75 -27.89 -14.44
C SER A 26 -37.22 -26.70 -15.24
N ARG A 27 -37.89 -25.55 -15.09
CA ARG A 27 -37.22 -24.28 -15.23
C ARG A 27 -36.15 -24.36 -14.16
N SER A 28 -34.92 -24.68 -14.57
CA SER A 28 -33.75 -24.39 -13.77
C SER A 28 -33.76 -22.88 -13.60
N ALA A 29 -34.45 -22.43 -12.55
CA ALA A 29 -34.20 -21.16 -11.93
C ALA A 29 -32.74 -21.23 -11.49
N PHE A 30 -31.84 -20.88 -12.40
CA PHE A 30 -30.53 -20.39 -12.04
C PHE A 30 -30.81 -19.09 -11.29
N HIS A 31 -31.15 -19.24 -10.00
CA HIS A 31 -30.96 -18.19 -9.04
C HIS A 31 -29.49 -17.81 -9.19
N HIS A 32 -29.26 -16.64 -9.80
CA HIS A 32 -28.15 -15.79 -9.42
C HIS A 32 -28.24 -15.66 -7.90
N ARG A 33 -27.62 -16.62 -7.19
CA ARG A 33 -27.40 -16.51 -5.76
C ARG A 33 -26.43 -15.35 -5.64
N SER A 34 -26.93 -14.20 -5.18
CA SER A 34 -26.08 -13.15 -4.68
C SER A 34 -25.11 -13.81 -3.71
N LEU A 35 -23.83 -13.82 -4.08
CA LEU A 35 -22.76 -14.37 -3.27
C LEU A 35 -22.51 -13.36 -2.17
N THR A 36 -23.31 -13.42 -1.13
CA THR A 36 -23.07 -12.68 0.10
C THR A 36 -22.02 -13.44 0.88
N LEU A 37 -20.95 -12.77 1.28
CA LEU A 37 -19.98 -13.25 2.25
C LEU A 37 -20.69 -13.96 3.42
N PRO A 38 -20.15 -15.06 3.96
CA PRO A 38 -20.61 -15.60 5.23
C PRO A 38 -20.77 -14.46 6.25
N PRO A 39 -21.88 -14.37 6.98
CA PRO A 39 -22.14 -13.27 7.92
C PRO A 39 -21.01 -13.03 8.94
N ARG A 40 -20.17 -14.04 9.18
CA ARG A 40 -19.04 -14.01 10.11
C ARG A 40 -17.80 -13.29 9.58
N LEU A 41 -17.60 -13.24 8.26
CA LEU A 41 -16.48 -12.50 7.65
C LEU A 41 -16.84 -11.03 7.43
N HIS A 42 -18.14 -10.71 7.40
CA HIS A 42 -18.66 -9.38 7.08
C HIS A 42 -18.11 -8.27 8.01
N PRO A 43 -17.95 -8.47 9.34
CA PRO A 43 -17.35 -7.46 10.20
C PRO A 43 -15.87 -7.18 9.89
N ILE A 44 -15.09 -8.21 9.57
CA ILE A 44 -13.65 -8.07 9.28
C ILE A 44 -13.46 -7.39 7.92
N VAL A 45 -14.25 -7.75 6.91
CA VAL A 45 -14.20 -7.11 5.59
C VAL A 45 -14.62 -5.63 5.67
N ALA A 46 -15.66 -5.31 6.44
CA ALA A 46 -16.05 -3.91 6.66
C ALA A 46 -14.94 -3.09 7.36
N GLN A 47 -14.18 -3.70 8.27
CA GLN A 47 -13.02 -3.06 8.89
C GLN A 47 -11.90 -2.81 7.86
N ILE A 48 -11.59 -3.80 7.02
CA ILE A 48 -10.61 -3.66 5.94
C ILE A 48 -11.01 -2.53 4.97
N ASP A 49 -12.28 -2.45 4.57
CA ASP A 49 -12.77 -1.38 3.71
C ASP A 49 -12.60 -0.01 4.37
N THR A 50 -12.84 0.09 5.68
CA THR A 50 -12.62 1.30 6.47
C THR A 50 -11.14 1.69 6.50
N ASP A 51 -10.24 0.72 6.72
CA ASP A 51 -8.80 0.95 6.73
C ASP A 51 -8.28 1.38 5.35
N ILE A 52 -8.80 0.80 4.27
CA ILE A 52 -8.47 1.19 2.89
C ILE A 52 -8.94 2.63 2.62
N GLN A 53 -10.16 2.99 3.00
CA GLN A 53 -10.66 4.37 2.86
C GLN A 53 -9.83 5.35 3.68
N SER A 54 -9.40 4.93 4.88
CA SER A 54 -8.52 5.70 5.75
C SER A 54 -7.15 5.96 5.11
N LEU A 55 -6.55 4.95 4.47
CA LEU A 55 -5.31 5.12 3.69
C LEU A 55 -5.50 6.06 2.51
N ARG A 56 -6.59 5.90 1.74
CA ARG A 56 -6.89 6.75 0.59
C ARG A 56 -7.07 8.21 0.98
N SER A 57 -7.73 8.50 2.10
CA SER A 57 -7.92 9.87 2.59
C SER A 57 -6.62 10.49 3.11
N TRP A 58 -5.81 9.71 3.83
CA TRP A 58 -4.47 10.11 4.28
C TRP A 58 -3.58 10.53 3.11
N GLN A 59 -3.64 9.82 1.98
CA GLN A 59 -2.82 10.14 0.80
C GLN A 59 -3.13 11.51 0.17
N GLN A 60 -4.35 12.04 0.34
CA GLN A 60 -4.75 13.29 -0.30
C GLN A 60 -4.14 14.53 0.37
N ASN A 61 -3.76 14.44 1.64
CA ASN A 61 -3.33 15.58 2.45
C ASN A 61 -1.98 15.34 3.12
N PRO A 62 -0.85 15.40 2.37
CA PRO A 62 0.48 15.36 2.96
C PRO A 62 0.77 16.67 3.69
N ASN A 63 0.42 16.76 4.98
CA ASN A 63 0.36 18.03 5.71
C ASN A 63 1.19 18.10 7.01
N SER A 64 2.09 17.14 7.27
CA SER A 64 2.96 17.20 8.47
C SER A 64 4.23 16.35 8.35
N SER A 65 5.18 16.56 9.27
CA SER A 65 6.34 15.68 9.46
C SER A 65 5.96 14.29 9.98
N SER A 66 4.80 14.16 10.64
CA SER A 66 4.26 12.89 11.13
C SER A 66 3.46 12.12 10.07
N TRP A 67 3.17 12.74 8.92
CA TRP A 67 2.37 12.13 7.85
C TRP A 67 2.95 10.79 7.39
N ILE A 68 4.29 10.68 7.30
CA ILE A 68 5.00 9.46 6.92
C ILE A 68 4.77 8.34 7.95
N ALA A 69 4.98 8.65 9.23
CA ALA A 69 4.79 7.70 10.33
C ALA A 69 3.32 7.27 10.45
N ASP A 70 2.37 8.19 10.27
CA ASP A 70 0.94 7.90 10.21
C ASP A 70 0.61 6.96 9.04
N GLY A 71 1.19 7.19 7.86
CA GLY A 71 1.05 6.31 6.70
C GLY A 71 1.52 4.88 6.97
N LEU A 72 2.71 4.72 7.55
CA LEU A 72 3.23 3.41 7.93
C LEU A 72 2.38 2.73 9.01
N SER A 73 1.87 3.49 9.97
CA SER A 73 0.94 3.00 11.00
C SER A 73 -0.36 2.47 10.38
N ARG A 74 -0.95 3.21 9.43
CA ARG A 74 -2.17 2.78 8.72
C ARG A 74 -1.94 1.53 7.87
N ILE A 75 -0.77 1.40 7.24
CA ILE A 75 -0.39 0.16 6.53
C ILE A 75 -0.32 -1.01 7.51
N ASP A 76 0.31 -0.82 8.68
CA ASP A 76 0.38 -1.84 9.72
C ASP A 76 -1.02 -2.25 10.21
N HIS A 77 -1.92 -1.29 10.44
CA HIS A 77 -3.30 -1.55 10.85
C HIS A 77 -4.08 -2.35 9.79
N LEU A 78 -4.04 -1.92 8.52
CA LEU A 78 -4.68 -2.64 7.42
C LEU A 78 -4.21 -4.10 7.35
N HIS A 79 -2.90 -4.32 7.45
CA HIS A 79 -2.36 -5.67 7.42
C HIS A 79 -2.63 -6.48 8.70
N SER A 80 -2.97 -5.82 9.81
CA SER A 80 -3.48 -6.48 11.02
C SER A 80 -4.85 -7.08 10.74
N SER A 81 -5.80 -6.27 10.26
CA SER A 81 -7.14 -6.73 9.91
C SER A 81 -7.14 -7.75 8.76
N PHE A 82 -6.23 -7.59 7.79
CA PHE A 82 -6.03 -8.58 6.74
C PHE A 82 -5.49 -9.91 7.28
N SER A 83 -4.56 -9.87 8.23
CA SER A 83 -4.08 -11.07 8.92
C SER A 83 -5.23 -11.76 9.67
N ASP A 84 -6.10 -11.02 10.34
CA ASP A 84 -7.26 -11.60 11.02
C ASP A 84 -8.23 -12.27 10.04
N LEU A 85 -8.45 -11.65 8.87
CA LEU A 85 -9.22 -12.25 7.78
C LEU A 85 -8.60 -13.56 7.29
N LEU A 86 -7.28 -13.57 7.06
CA LEU A 86 -6.55 -14.76 6.60
C LEU A 86 -6.55 -15.89 7.62
N ASN A 87 -6.49 -15.57 8.91
CA ASN A 87 -6.51 -16.56 9.99
C ASN A 87 -7.90 -17.13 10.27
N HIS A 88 -8.96 -16.53 9.76
CA HIS A 88 -10.33 -16.99 10.01
C HIS A 88 -10.55 -18.42 9.46
N PRO A 89 -11.21 -19.34 10.20
CA PRO A 89 -11.37 -20.73 9.74
C PRO A 89 -12.03 -20.88 8.36
N GLN A 90 -12.93 -19.96 8.00
CA GLN A 90 -13.61 -19.97 6.70
C GLN A 90 -12.72 -19.52 5.53
N SER A 91 -11.67 -18.73 5.76
CA SER A 91 -10.69 -18.36 4.72
C SER A 91 -9.59 -19.42 4.59
N GLN A 92 -9.30 -20.17 5.65
CA GLN A 92 -8.32 -21.27 5.61
C GLN A 92 -8.78 -22.46 4.76
N THR A 93 -10.07 -22.78 4.73
CA THR A 93 -10.60 -23.91 3.95
C THR A 93 -10.26 -23.82 2.45
N PRO A 94 -10.56 -22.72 1.73
CA PRO A 94 -10.16 -22.59 0.32
C PRO A 94 -8.64 -22.52 0.13
N LEU A 95 -7.90 -21.91 1.07
CA LEU A 95 -6.43 -21.81 1.03
C LEU A 95 -5.72 -23.17 1.18
N ARG A 96 -6.28 -24.07 2.00
CA ARG A 96 -5.69 -25.39 2.32
C ARG A 96 -6.18 -26.52 1.42
N LEU A 97 -7.46 -26.53 1.03
CA LEU A 97 -8.02 -27.62 0.22
C LEU A 97 -7.69 -27.51 -1.27
N ARG A 98 -7.38 -26.32 -1.76
CA ARG A 98 -7.06 -26.08 -3.17
C ARG A 98 -5.90 -25.12 -3.26
N ARG A 99 -4.90 -25.44 -4.08
CA ARG A 99 -3.88 -24.47 -4.49
C ARG A 99 -4.58 -23.37 -5.27
N SER A 100 -4.93 -22.27 -4.60
CA SER A 100 -5.69 -21.19 -5.21
C SER A 100 -4.73 -20.26 -5.95
N ILE A 101 -5.05 -19.96 -7.21
CA ILE A 101 -4.21 -19.10 -8.07
C ILE A 101 -4.04 -17.71 -7.43
N TRP A 102 -5.06 -17.23 -6.73
CA TRP A 102 -4.99 -15.94 -6.03
C TRP A 102 -4.06 -15.98 -4.81
N ALA A 103 -3.95 -17.12 -4.10
CA ALA A 103 -3.00 -17.25 -3.00
C ALA A 103 -1.57 -17.29 -3.50
N ASP A 104 -1.29 -17.95 -4.64
CA ASP A 104 0.03 -17.94 -5.27
C ASP A 104 0.44 -16.51 -5.67
N ARG A 105 -0.49 -15.70 -6.19
CA ARG A 105 -0.23 -14.29 -6.48
C ARG A 105 -0.03 -13.44 -5.23
N LEU A 106 -0.89 -13.62 -4.23
CA LEU A 106 -0.73 -12.93 -2.96
C LEU A 106 0.61 -13.29 -2.30
N LEU A 107 1.08 -14.52 -2.45
CA LEU A 107 2.39 -14.97 -1.99
C LEU A 107 3.51 -14.22 -2.73
N GLU A 108 3.43 -14.11 -4.05
CA GLU A 108 4.37 -13.34 -4.86
C GLU A 108 4.36 -11.85 -4.48
N ASP A 109 3.20 -11.23 -4.38
CA ASP A 109 3.05 -9.83 -3.97
C ASP A 109 3.58 -9.60 -2.54
N SER A 110 3.35 -10.54 -1.61
CA SER A 110 3.89 -10.46 -0.24
C SER A 110 5.41 -10.49 -0.19
N LEU A 111 6.06 -11.27 -1.07
CA LEU A 111 7.52 -11.28 -1.19
C LEU A 111 8.01 -9.93 -1.75
N ARG A 112 7.38 -9.44 -2.81
CA ARG A 112 7.72 -8.14 -3.40
C ARG A 112 7.56 -6.99 -2.40
N PHE A 113 6.53 -7.03 -1.55
CA PHE A 113 6.38 -6.09 -0.46
C PHE A 113 7.48 -6.22 0.59
N ALA A 114 7.80 -7.44 1.01
CA ALA A 114 8.88 -7.66 1.98
C ALA A 114 10.22 -7.12 1.47
N ASP A 115 10.56 -7.39 0.21
CA ASP A 115 11.78 -6.88 -0.42
C ASP A 115 11.76 -5.34 -0.50
N ALA A 116 10.66 -4.75 -0.97
CA ALA A 116 10.52 -3.30 -1.08
C ALA A 116 10.63 -2.60 0.28
N HIS A 117 9.95 -3.11 1.32
CA HIS A 117 10.02 -2.57 2.68
C HIS A 117 11.37 -2.84 3.36
N GLY A 118 12.03 -3.95 3.04
CA GLY A 118 13.39 -4.24 3.49
C GLY A 118 14.41 -3.26 2.92
N CYS A 119 14.40 -3.07 1.60
CA CYS A 119 15.26 -2.09 0.93
C CYS A 119 14.95 -0.66 1.38
N PHE A 120 13.68 -0.31 1.56
CA PHE A 120 13.27 0.97 2.11
C PHE A 120 13.86 1.20 3.50
N ARG A 121 13.77 0.21 4.40
CA ARG A 121 14.34 0.31 5.75
C ARG A 121 15.85 0.55 5.71
N SER A 122 16.58 -0.16 4.84
CA SER A 122 18.02 0.09 4.66
C SER A 122 18.30 1.50 4.12
N ALA A 123 17.47 1.99 3.20
CA ALA A 123 17.63 3.31 2.62
C ALA A 123 17.36 4.43 3.63
N ILE A 124 16.36 4.31 4.51
CA ILE A 124 16.08 5.34 5.53
C ILE A 124 17.17 5.42 6.59
N ILE A 125 17.78 4.28 6.97
CA ILE A 125 18.93 4.26 7.90
C ILE A 125 20.14 4.95 7.25
N ALA A 126 20.46 4.61 6.00
CA ALA A 126 21.56 5.27 5.28
C ALA A 126 21.31 6.78 5.12
N LEU A 127 20.05 7.17 4.85
CA LEU A 127 19.65 8.56 4.73
C LEU A 127 19.86 9.33 6.04
N HIS A 128 19.49 8.73 7.18
CA HIS A 128 19.75 9.29 8.50
C HIS A 128 21.27 9.56 8.70
N ASP A 129 22.12 8.57 8.41
CA ASP A 129 23.57 8.72 8.53
C ASP A 129 24.13 9.83 7.62
N HIS A 130 23.61 9.98 6.40
CA HIS A 130 24.02 11.05 5.49
C HIS A 130 23.60 12.43 5.98
N LEU A 131 22.42 12.58 6.57
CA LEU A 131 21.98 13.83 7.18
C LEU A 131 22.86 14.20 8.38
N SER A 132 23.20 13.21 9.21
CA SER A 132 24.08 13.43 10.37
C SER A 132 25.50 13.80 9.95
N ALA A 133 26.02 13.16 8.89
CA ALA A 133 27.30 13.53 8.29
C ALA A 133 27.27 14.95 7.69
N ALA A 134 26.20 15.32 6.99
CA ALA A 134 26.01 16.67 6.44
C ALA A 134 25.97 17.72 7.57
N ARG A 135 25.24 17.45 8.65
CA ARG A 135 25.18 18.33 9.82
C ARG A 135 26.55 18.50 10.49
N ALA A 136 27.29 17.41 10.67
CA ALA A 136 28.64 17.43 11.21
C ALA A 136 29.60 18.26 10.33
N ALA A 137 29.49 18.14 9.00
CA ALA A 137 30.26 18.90 8.04
C ALA A 137 29.96 20.41 8.11
N VAL A 138 28.68 20.79 8.22
CA VAL A 138 28.27 22.20 8.42
C VAL A 138 28.89 22.77 9.71
N ARG A 139 28.85 22.02 10.82
CA ARG A 139 29.44 22.44 12.10
C ARG A 139 30.96 22.63 11.99
N ARG A 140 31.65 21.74 11.27
CA ARG A 140 33.10 21.80 11.06
C ARG A 140 33.53 22.79 9.98
N ARG A 141 32.57 23.38 9.25
CA ARG A 141 32.81 24.22 8.07
C ARG A 141 33.63 23.48 7.00
N ASP A 142 33.36 22.19 6.83
CA ASP A 142 34.01 21.32 5.85
C ASP A 142 33.12 21.16 4.61
N ASP A 143 33.37 22.01 3.61
CA ASP A 143 32.61 22.03 2.36
C ASP A 143 32.78 20.74 1.55
N SER A 144 33.92 20.05 1.69
CA SER A 144 34.22 18.82 0.96
C SER A 144 33.41 17.64 1.50
N ALA A 145 33.36 17.50 2.83
CA ALA A 145 32.55 16.51 3.51
C ALA A 145 31.04 16.77 3.29
N LEU A 146 30.62 18.04 3.31
CA LEU A 146 29.23 18.41 3.02
C LEU A 146 28.83 18.04 1.59
N ALA A 147 29.69 18.31 0.61
CA ALA A 147 29.46 17.94 -0.78
C ALA A 147 29.38 16.42 -0.95
N SER A 148 30.21 15.65 -0.24
CA SER A 148 30.17 14.18 -0.25
C SER A 148 28.86 13.65 0.35
N ALA A 149 28.47 14.12 1.54
CA ALA A 149 27.24 13.71 2.20
C ALA A 149 25.99 14.02 1.34
N SER A 150 25.95 15.20 0.71
CA SER A 150 24.86 15.57 -0.19
C SER A 150 24.77 14.68 -1.44
N ARG A 151 25.90 14.20 -1.98
CA ARG A 151 25.90 13.27 -3.12
C ARG A 151 25.32 11.91 -2.74
N GLU A 152 25.71 11.37 -1.60
CA GLU A 152 25.18 10.09 -1.11
C GLU A 152 23.71 10.21 -0.72
N GLN A 153 23.30 11.30 -0.07
CA GLN A 153 21.89 11.60 0.18
C GLN A 153 21.07 11.56 -1.12
N LYS A 154 21.50 12.26 -2.17
CA LYS A 154 20.82 12.27 -3.48
C LYS A 154 20.74 10.89 -4.12
N LYS A 155 21.74 10.04 -3.90
CA LYS A 155 21.74 8.65 -4.40
C LYS A 155 20.66 7.85 -3.68
N THR A 156 20.56 7.99 -2.36
CA THR A 156 19.53 7.35 -1.53
C THR A 156 18.12 7.86 -1.86
N GLU A 157 17.94 9.16 -2.10
CA GLU A 157 16.66 9.72 -2.58
C GLU A 157 16.22 9.10 -3.91
N LYS A 158 17.13 8.95 -4.87
CA LYS A 158 16.84 8.27 -6.15
C LYS A 158 16.48 6.81 -5.95
N GLN A 159 17.14 6.13 -5.01
CA GLN A 159 16.80 4.76 -4.65
C GLN A 159 15.38 4.68 -4.06
N LEU A 160 15.02 5.57 -3.14
CA LEU A 160 13.68 5.64 -2.55
C LEU A 160 12.59 5.89 -3.61
N LEU A 161 12.85 6.76 -4.59
CA LEU A 161 11.92 6.99 -5.69
C LEU A 161 11.77 5.77 -6.61
N ARG A 162 12.85 5.01 -6.84
CA ARG A 162 12.78 3.73 -7.58
C ARG A 162 11.96 2.70 -6.81
N LEU A 163 12.24 2.53 -5.51
CA LEU A 163 11.44 1.67 -4.63
C LEU A 163 9.97 2.06 -4.63
N ALA A 164 9.65 3.36 -4.69
CA ALA A 164 8.28 3.84 -4.79
C ALA A 164 7.60 3.40 -6.10
N ALA A 165 8.32 3.45 -7.22
CA ALA A 165 7.82 2.97 -8.50
C ALA A 165 7.61 1.44 -8.48
N ASP A 166 8.58 0.70 -7.93
CA ASP A 166 8.52 -0.76 -7.79
C ASP A 166 7.34 -1.17 -6.91
N ALA A 167 7.16 -0.54 -5.74
CA ALA A 167 6.04 -0.78 -4.84
C ALA A 167 4.69 -0.53 -5.53
N ARG A 168 4.57 0.56 -6.30
CA ARG A 168 3.34 0.90 -7.04
C ARG A 168 2.99 -0.10 -8.16
N SER A 169 3.95 -0.92 -8.59
CA SER A 169 3.74 -1.95 -9.61
C SER A 169 3.22 -3.28 -9.02
N ILE A 170 3.21 -3.44 -7.70
CA ILE A 170 2.70 -4.63 -7.01
C ILE A 170 1.18 -4.72 -7.20
N GLY A 171 0.65 -5.93 -7.39
CA GLY A 171 -0.79 -6.15 -7.58
C GLY A 171 -1.38 -5.74 -8.94
N ARG A 172 -0.58 -5.30 -9.92
CA ARG A 172 -1.09 -4.88 -11.25
C ARG A 172 -1.46 -6.02 -12.21
N SER A 173 -1.14 -7.26 -11.86
CA SER A 173 -1.42 -8.42 -12.69
C SER A 173 -2.86 -8.89 -12.47
N GLY A 174 -3.74 -8.78 -13.48
CA GLY A 174 -5.15 -9.18 -13.40
C GLY A 174 -5.36 -10.70 -13.38
N LEU A 175 -6.35 -11.18 -12.61
CA LEU A 175 -6.75 -12.59 -12.52
C LEU A 175 -8.18 -12.82 -13.04
N ALA A 176 -8.40 -13.94 -13.71
CA ALA A 176 -9.72 -14.56 -13.85
C ALA A 176 -9.87 -15.63 -12.77
N LEU A 177 -10.94 -15.57 -11.96
CA LEU A 177 -11.15 -16.48 -10.82
C LEU A 177 -12.56 -17.09 -10.79
N SER A 178 -12.67 -18.20 -10.06
CA SER A 178 -13.95 -18.88 -9.77
C SER A 178 -14.81 -18.05 -8.80
N ALA A 179 -16.13 -18.25 -8.84
CA ALA A 179 -17.10 -17.41 -8.11
C ALA A 179 -16.94 -17.41 -6.57
N ALA A 180 -16.48 -18.50 -5.95
CA ALA A 180 -16.29 -18.58 -4.49
C ALA A 180 -14.94 -18.00 -4.03
N ASP A 181 -13.91 -18.07 -4.88
CA ASP A 181 -12.62 -17.43 -4.64
C ASP A 181 -12.66 -15.93 -4.93
N ALA A 182 -13.59 -15.48 -5.77
CA ALA A 182 -13.66 -14.11 -6.26
C ALA A 182 -13.80 -13.05 -5.16
N GLU A 183 -14.49 -13.37 -4.05
CA GLU A 183 -14.74 -12.40 -2.99
C GLU A 183 -13.50 -12.20 -2.10
N LEU A 184 -12.95 -13.28 -1.54
CA LEU A 184 -11.73 -13.21 -0.72
C LEU A 184 -10.52 -12.75 -1.55
N ALA A 185 -10.42 -13.19 -2.81
CA ALA A 185 -9.40 -12.69 -3.72
C ALA A 185 -9.61 -11.23 -4.10
N GLY A 186 -10.86 -10.76 -4.19
CA GLY A 186 -11.20 -9.35 -4.38
C GLY A 186 -10.70 -8.51 -3.22
N VAL A 187 -11.02 -8.90 -1.98
CA VAL A 187 -10.52 -8.23 -0.77
C VAL A 187 -8.99 -8.24 -0.73
N ALA A 188 -8.35 -9.39 -0.97
CA ALA A 188 -6.89 -9.49 -1.00
C ALA A 188 -6.24 -8.59 -2.07
N HIS A 189 -6.87 -8.49 -3.26
CA HIS A 189 -6.42 -7.61 -4.32
C HIS A 189 -6.57 -6.13 -3.93
N GLU A 190 -7.68 -5.74 -3.31
CA GLU A 190 -7.89 -4.37 -2.84
C GLU A 190 -6.89 -3.97 -1.75
N VAL A 191 -6.61 -4.86 -0.79
CA VAL A 191 -5.55 -4.67 0.22
C VAL A 191 -4.21 -4.48 -0.47
N THR A 192 -3.87 -5.36 -1.42
CA THR A 192 -2.61 -5.29 -2.17
C THR A 192 -2.46 -3.96 -2.91
N VAL A 193 -3.48 -3.50 -3.63
CA VAL A 193 -3.44 -2.24 -4.38
C VAL A 193 -3.36 -1.04 -3.43
N ALA A 194 -4.11 -1.04 -2.33
CA ALA A 194 -4.08 0.03 -1.34
C ALA A 194 -2.69 0.13 -0.68
N THR A 195 -2.13 -0.99 -0.24
CA THR A 195 -0.77 -1.08 0.32
C THR A 195 0.28 -0.63 -0.70
N ALA A 196 0.21 -1.09 -1.95
CA ALA A 196 1.12 -0.67 -3.01
C ALA A 196 1.13 0.85 -3.22
N ALA A 197 -0.05 1.46 -3.26
CA ALA A 197 -0.18 2.91 -3.41
C ALA A 197 0.35 3.67 -2.18
N ALA A 198 0.04 3.19 -0.98
CA ALA A 198 0.44 3.80 0.28
C ALA A 198 1.96 3.70 0.50
N SER A 199 2.56 2.52 0.32
CA SER A 199 4.00 2.31 0.41
C SER A 199 4.75 3.19 -0.59
N ALA A 200 4.28 3.28 -1.83
CA ALA A 200 4.87 4.19 -2.81
C ALA A 200 4.80 5.67 -2.39
N ALA A 201 3.70 6.08 -1.76
CA ALA A 201 3.53 7.44 -1.25
C ALA A 201 4.49 7.72 -0.07
N VAL A 202 4.64 6.77 0.85
CA VAL A 202 5.60 6.86 1.96
C VAL A 202 7.04 6.95 1.45
N PHE A 203 7.44 6.07 0.53
CA PHE A 203 8.80 6.01 0.01
C PHE A 203 9.17 7.31 -0.73
N ALA A 204 8.27 7.82 -1.56
CA ALA A 204 8.43 9.11 -2.21
C ALA A 204 8.38 10.28 -1.20
N GLY A 205 7.55 10.18 -0.17
CA GLY A 205 7.44 11.17 0.91
C GLY A 205 8.76 11.38 1.65
N ILE A 206 9.46 10.30 2.02
CA ILE A 206 10.78 10.40 2.66
C ILE A 206 11.82 11.00 1.71
N ALA A 207 11.84 10.57 0.45
CA ALA A 207 12.73 11.17 -0.54
C ALA A 207 12.51 12.69 -0.64
N MET A 208 11.25 13.12 -0.62
CA MET A 208 10.89 14.54 -0.68
C MET A 208 11.18 15.30 0.60
N LEU A 209 11.01 14.68 1.76
CA LEU A 209 11.38 15.27 3.05
C LEU A 209 12.90 15.53 3.13
N ALA A 210 13.71 14.57 2.70
CA ALA A 210 15.17 14.73 2.62
C ALA A 210 15.59 15.79 1.61
N SER A 211 14.98 15.78 0.42
CA SER A 211 15.19 16.84 -0.57
C SER A 211 14.81 18.21 0.01
N ALA A 212 13.74 18.32 0.81
CA ALA A 212 13.31 19.56 1.46
C ALA A 212 14.23 20.01 2.60
N ALA A 213 14.88 19.09 3.33
CA ALA A 213 15.91 19.44 4.31
C ALA A 213 17.05 20.26 3.67
N VAL A 214 17.44 19.87 2.47
CA VAL A 214 18.50 20.52 1.68
C VAL A 214 17.93 21.63 0.80
N ALA A 215 16.67 21.55 0.38
CA ALA A 215 16.01 22.62 -0.37
C ALA A 215 15.54 23.75 0.55
N GLY A 216 15.44 23.58 1.87
CA GLY A 216 15.31 24.68 2.83
C GLY A 216 16.51 25.63 2.87
N LEU A 217 17.56 25.27 2.14
CA LEU A 217 18.75 26.07 1.76
C LEU A 217 18.57 26.79 0.41
N SER A 218 17.41 26.62 -0.22
CA SER A 218 16.96 27.22 -1.48
C SER A 218 15.57 27.82 -1.29
N GLY A 219 15.37 29.08 -1.64
CA GLY A 219 14.07 29.75 -1.52
C GLY A 219 13.02 29.29 -2.55
N ALA A 220 12.93 28.00 -2.87
CA ALA A 220 11.96 27.47 -3.83
C ALA A 220 10.95 26.58 -3.09
N GLY A 221 9.69 27.04 -3.07
CA GLY A 221 8.58 26.35 -2.42
C GLY A 221 8.32 24.95 -2.98
N LEU A 222 7.58 24.17 -2.18
CA LEU A 222 7.11 22.82 -2.48
C LEU A 222 6.26 22.84 -3.76
N SER A 223 6.85 22.47 -4.90
CA SER A 223 6.08 22.13 -6.10
C SER A 223 6.55 20.79 -6.70
N PRO A 224 5.62 19.91 -7.14
CA PRO A 224 5.94 18.56 -7.63
C PRO A 224 6.81 18.48 -8.91
N LYS A 225 7.20 19.61 -9.52
CA LYS A 225 8.01 19.66 -10.75
C LYS A 225 9.52 19.70 -10.49
N CYS A 226 9.96 19.68 -9.23
CA CYS A 226 11.35 19.91 -8.84
C CYS A 226 12.23 18.64 -8.82
N VAL A 227 12.08 17.72 -9.78
CA VAL A 227 13.03 16.59 -9.94
C VAL A 227 14.10 16.92 -11.01
N VAL A 228 13.82 17.86 -11.92
CA VAL A 228 14.74 18.29 -12.99
C VAL A 228 15.52 19.56 -12.61
N GLY A 229 14.96 20.41 -11.74
CA GLY A 229 15.59 21.66 -11.29
C GLY A 229 16.78 21.49 -10.32
N THR A 230 17.00 20.28 -9.81
CA THR A 230 18.06 19.94 -8.85
C THR A 230 19.46 19.78 -9.46
N MET A 231 19.62 20.08 -10.76
CA MET A 231 20.91 20.12 -11.46
C MET A 231 21.79 21.30 -11.06
N LEU A 232 21.25 22.38 -10.50
CA LEU A 232 22.01 23.61 -10.25
C LEU A 232 22.34 23.85 -8.78
N TRP A 233 22.89 22.83 -8.10
CA TRP A 233 23.72 23.07 -6.91
C TRP A 233 25.08 23.60 -7.38
N ARG A 234 25.11 24.87 -7.83
CA ARG A 234 26.37 25.58 -8.08
C ARG A 234 26.94 25.93 -6.71
N SER A 235 28.10 25.36 -6.40
CA SER A 235 28.94 25.69 -5.23
C SER A 235 29.08 27.20 -5.01
N ALA A 236 28.97 28.00 -6.08
CA ALA A 236 28.97 29.46 -6.04
C ALA A 236 27.74 30.10 -5.37
N ALA A 237 26.54 29.54 -5.50
CA ALA A 237 25.32 30.08 -4.87
C ALA A 237 25.24 29.72 -3.38
N PHE A 238 25.75 28.53 -3.01
CA PHE A 238 25.96 28.11 -1.62
C PHE A 238 27.02 29.00 -0.95
N LYS A 239 28.18 29.19 -1.59
CA LYS A 239 29.26 30.05 -1.09
C LYS A 239 28.79 31.50 -0.92
N LYS A 240 28.08 32.05 -1.91
CA LYS A 240 27.51 33.40 -1.85
C LYS A 240 26.48 33.59 -0.73
N ARG A 241 25.60 32.62 -0.47
CA ARG A 241 24.64 32.70 0.66
C ARG A 241 25.30 32.47 2.02
N VAL A 242 26.31 31.62 2.10
CA VAL A 242 27.10 31.45 3.34
C VAL A 242 27.88 32.74 3.66
N GLU A 243 28.33 33.46 2.64
CA GLU A 243 28.95 34.78 2.75
C GLU A 243 27.91 35.91 3.05
N GLU A 244 26.70 35.85 2.50
CA GLU A 244 25.64 36.90 2.65
C GLU A 244 24.70 36.71 3.87
N GLU A 245 24.34 35.47 4.25
CA GLU A 245 23.36 35.15 5.31
C GLU A 245 23.99 34.66 6.63
N GLY A 246 25.31 34.42 6.65
CA GLY A 246 26.11 34.19 7.86
C GLY A 246 25.69 32.98 8.72
N GLU A 247 25.86 33.10 10.04
CA GLU A 247 25.57 32.03 11.02
C GLU A 247 24.07 31.72 11.16
N ARG A 248 23.20 32.72 10.94
CA ARG A 248 21.74 32.58 11.07
C ARG A 248 21.16 31.59 10.08
N TRP A 249 21.70 31.52 8.87
CA TRP A 249 21.30 30.50 7.89
C TRP A 249 21.78 29.11 8.31
N ARG A 250 22.98 28.99 8.89
CA ARG A 250 23.53 27.70 9.34
C ARG A 250 22.69 27.11 10.47
N GLU A 251 22.26 27.95 11.40
CA GLU A 251 21.36 27.55 12.48
C GLU A 251 20.04 27.00 11.94
N LYS A 252 19.37 27.75 11.06
CA LYS A 252 18.13 27.29 10.39
C LYS A 252 18.32 26.02 9.56
N ALA A 253 19.47 25.87 8.91
CA ALA A 253 19.81 24.67 8.14
C ALA A 253 19.94 23.45 9.05
N MET A 254 20.65 23.59 10.17
CA MET A 254 20.81 22.53 11.17
C MET A 254 19.48 22.16 11.83
N GLU A 255 18.65 23.14 12.18
CA GLU A 255 17.31 22.91 12.74
C GLU A 255 16.43 22.10 11.77
N LYS A 256 16.44 22.44 10.48
CA LYS A 256 15.71 21.68 9.46
C LYS A 256 16.23 20.27 9.27
N MET A 257 17.55 20.09 9.23
CA MET A 257 18.16 18.76 9.15
C MET A 257 17.79 17.91 10.37
N GLU A 258 17.82 18.48 11.58
CA GLU A 258 17.39 17.81 12.81
C GLU A 258 15.93 17.37 12.78
N ALA A 259 15.04 18.26 12.33
CA ALA A 259 13.62 17.96 12.23
C ALA A 259 13.36 16.78 11.27
N VAL A 260 14.13 16.70 10.17
CA VAL A 260 14.03 15.59 9.21
C VAL A 260 14.66 14.31 9.77
N GLU A 261 15.82 14.38 10.42
CA GLU A 261 16.42 13.22 11.12
C GLU A 261 15.43 12.62 12.11
N LYS A 262 14.82 13.45 12.96
CA LYS A 262 13.82 13.00 13.93
C LYS A 262 12.61 12.34 13.28
N SER A 263 12.08 12.92 12.20
CA SER A 263 10.96 12.34 11.44
C SER A 263 11.33 11.00 10.79
N ILE A 264 12.57 10.85 10.32
CA ILE A 264 13.10 9.57 9.80
C ILE A 264 13.19 8.54 10.93
N SER A 265 13.76 8.90 12.08
CA SER A 265 13.86 7.99 13.24
C SER A 265 12.48 7.50 13.72
N GLU A 266 11.47 8.38 13.76
CA GLU A 266 10.09 7.99 14.07
C GLU A 266 9.54 6.97 13.04
N SER A 267 9.89 7.15 11.77
CA SER A 267 9.45 6.28 10.67
C SER A 267 10.15 4.91 10.67
N GLU A 268 11.36 4.78 11.22
CA GLU A 268 12.09 3.51 11.31
C GLU A 268 11.35 2.44 12.13
N VAL A 269 10.74 2.85 13.24
CA VAL A 269 10.00 1.95 14.13
C VAL A 269 8.80 1.34 13.39
N TRP A 270 8.02 2.18 12.71
CA TRP A 270 6.87 1.74 11.92
C TRP A 270 7.29 0.94 10.69
N SER A 271 8.38 1.34 10.02
CA SER A 271 8.93 0.60 8.88
C SER A 271 9.29 -0.84 9.26
N HIS A 272 9.87 -1.05 10.44
CA HIS A 272 10.18 -2.40 10.93
C HIS A 272 8.91 -3.23 11.17
N ARG A 273 7.87 -2.65 11.77
CA ARG A 273 6.58 -3.34 11.98
C ARG A 273 5.96 -3.79 10.66
N VAL A 274 5.85 -2.87 9.70
CA VAL A 274 5.30 -3.17 8.37
C VAL A 274 6.10 -4.28 7.68
N PHE A 275 7.43 -4.20 7.70
CA PHE A 275 8.29 -5.25 7.14
C PHE A 275 8.03 -6.62 7.77
N ARG A 276 7.97 -6.72 9.11
CA ARG A 276 7.64 -7.98 9.78
C ARG A 276 6.24 -8.48 9.42
N ARG A 277 5.28 -7.58 9.25
CA ARG A 277 3.90 -7.94 8.89
C ARG A 277 3.85 -8.57 7.49
N MET A 278 4.58 -8.03 6.51
CA MET A 278 4.70 -8.64 5.17
C MET A 278 5.31 -10.05 5.23
N LEU A 279 6.39 -10.22 6.00
CA LEU A 279 7.00 -11.53 6.21
C LEU A 279 6.05 -12.52 6.87
N ASN A 280 5.31 -12.08 7.89
CA ASN A 280 4.35 -12.94 8.59
C ASN A 280 3.21 -13.38 7.68
N THR A 281 2.66 -12.48 6.85
CA THR A 281 1.67 -12.85 5.83
C THR A 281 2.24 -13.89 4.87
N ARG A 282 3.48 -13.72 4.41
CA ARG A 282 4.14 -14.67 3.52
C ARG A 282 4.32 -16.05 4.18
N VAL A 283 4.82 -16.09 5.41
CA VAL A 283 5.02 -17.34 6.18
C VAL A 283 3.67 -18.03 6.41
N PHE A 284 2.63 -17.27 6.75
CA PHE A 284 1.28 -17.79 6.89
C PHE A 284 0.80 -18.48 5.60
N LEU A 285 0.95 -17.82 4.45
CA LEU A 285 0.54 -18.37 3.16
C LEU A 285 1.34 -19.62 2.77
N LEU A 286 2.66 -19.62 2.99
CA LEU A 286 3.49 -20.81 2.78
C LEU A 286 3.00 -21.99 3.62
N ASN A 287 2.79 -21.76 4.92
CA ASN A 287 2.35 -22.80 5.84
C ASN A 287 0.95 -23.32 5.49
N ALA A 288 0.07 -22.46 4.99
CA ALA A 288 -1.25 -22.86 4.52
C ALA A 288 -1.21 -23.70 3.23
N GLN A 289 -0.21 -23.48 2.37
CA GLN A 289 -0.02 -24.18 1.10
C GLN A 289 0.80 -25.47 1.21
N THR A 290 1.61 -25.64 2.26
CA THR A 290 2.27 -26.90 2.59
C THR A 290 1.36 -27.73 3.49
N PRO A 291 0.61 -28.72 2.98
CA PRO A 291 -0.03 -29.68 3.85
C PRO A 291 1.07 -30.41 4.62
N ILE A 292 1.06 -30.26 5.94
CA ILE A 292 1.90 -31.07 6.84
C ILE A 292 1.53 -32.53 6.54
N LEU A 293 2.52 -33.32 6.11
CA LEU A 293 2.43 -34.76 5.86
C LEU A 293 2.23 -35.55 7.17
N GLU A 294 1.31 -35.15 8.04
CA GLU A 294 1.10 -35.80 9.34
C GLU A 294 -0.09 -36.78 9.38
N ASN A 295 -0.86 -36.92 8.30
CA ASN A 295 -2.09 -37.74 8.32
C ASN A 295 -2.09 -39.02 7.44
N GLU A 296 -0.95 -39.47 6.90
CA GLU A 296 -0.90 -40.76 6.18
C GLU A 296 -0.12 -41.88 6.88
N ILE A 297 0.36 -41.70 8.12
CA ILE A 297 1.12 -42.75 8.83
C ILE A 297 0.26 -43.55 9.84
N PHE A 298 -0.99 -43.18 10.11
CA PHE A 298 -1.80 -43.86 11.14
C PHE A 298 -3.04 -44.65 10.64
N LEU A 299 -3.10 -44.99 9.35
CA LEU A 299 -4.16 -45.86 8.80
C LEU A 299 -3.61 -46.92 7.82
N ARG A 300 -2.60 -47.69 8.25
CA ARG A 300 -2.31 -49.02 7.71
C ARG A 300 -2.06 -50.02 8.83
#